data_AF-N1RMC5-F1
#
_entry.id   AF-N1RMC5-F1
#
_cell.length_a   1.000
_cell.length_b   1.000
_cell.length_c   1.000
_cell.angle_alpha   90.00
_cell.angle_beta   90.00
_cell.angle_gamma   90.00
#
_symmetry.space_group_name_H-M   'P 1'
#
loop_
_entity.id
_entity.type
_entity.pdbx_description
1 polymer ?
#
loop_
_entity_poly.entity_id
_entity_poly.type
_entity_poly.pdbx_seq_one_letter_code
_entity_poly.pdbx_strand_id
1 'polypeptide(L)'
;MPVLNLSELNIVLGVLGAFMVLYGIISVKIKQAWYLGEALPAVFFGVILGPIAAKFIESEKWGSAEPGQTSAITLGIARVMIGVQLVIAGYQLPAKYGLTRWKEMALCLLPIMTVM
;
A
#
# COMPACT_ATOMS: atom_id res chain seq x y z
N MET A 1 -0.24 -23.81 -27.33
CA MET A 1 -1.36 -23.28 -26.53
C MET A 1 -0.84 -22.98 -25.14
N PRO A 2 -0.88 -21.74 -24.63
CA PRO A 2 -0.48 -21.48 -23.25
C PRO A 2 -1.43 -22.24 -22.33
N VAL A 3 -0.90 -23.23 -21.60
CA VAL A 3 -1.65 -24.00 -20.62
C VAL A 3 -1.78 -23.17 -19.35
N LEU A 4 -3.01 -22.88 -18.94
CA LEU A 4 -3.27 -22.14 -17.72
C LEU A 4 -2.92 -23.05 -16.53
N ASN A 5 -1.72 -22.88 -15.96
CA ASN A 5 -1.38 -23.52 -14.69
C ASN A 5 -2.16 -22.81 -13.58
N LEU A 6 -3.23 -23.46 -13.12
CA LEU A 6 -4.08 -23.03 -12.00
C LEU A 6 -3.33 -23.21 -10.66
N SER A 7 -2.25 -22.45 -10.47
CA SER A 7 -1.61 -22.31 -9.16
C SER A 7 -2.43 -21.35 -8.30
N GLU A 8 -2.54 -21.61 -6.99
CA GLU A 8 -3.21 -20.71 -6.04
C GLU A 8 -2.70 -19.27 -6.16
N LEU A 9 -1.40 -19.11 -6.43
CA LEU A 9 -0.75 -17.83 -6.68
C LEU A 9 -1.38 -17.08 -7.88
N ASN A 10 -1.60 -17.77 -9.00
CA ASN A 10 -2.15 -17.16 -10.21
C ASN A 10 -3.61 -16.75 -10.03
N ILE A 11 -4.38 -17.56 -9.28
CA ILE A 11 -5.77 -17.23 -8.95
C ILE A 11 -5.80 -15.96 -8.11
N VAL A 12 -4.96 -15.85 -7.07
CA VAL A 12 -5.02 -14.68 -6.19
C VAL A 12 -4.42 -13.44 -6.84
N LEU A 13 -3.37 -13.56 -7.64
CA LEU A 13 -2.90 -12.45 -8.48
C LEU A 13 -3.98 -11.96 -9.45
N GLY A 14 -4.74 -12.88 -10.04
CA GLY A 14 -5.88 -12.56 -10.92
C GLY A 14 -6.99 -11.80 -10.17
N VAL A 15 -7.39 -12.28 -8.99
CA VAL A 15 -8.42 -11.64 -8.15
C VAL A 15 -7.95 -10.29 -7.63
N LEU A 16 -6.72 -10.17 -7.12
CA LEU A 16 -6.15 -8.92 -6.66
C LEU A 16 -5.99 -7.91 -7.80
N GLY A 17 -5.57 -8.36 -8.98
CA GLY A 17 -5.47 -7.52 -10.17
C GLY A 17 -6.82 -6.98 -10.62
N ALA A 18 -7.83 -7.85 -10.75
CA ALA A 18 -9.19 -7.44 -11.08
C ALA A 18 -9.77 -6.48 -10.03
N PHE A 19 -9.52 -6.75 -8.74
CA PHE A 19 -9.90 -5.87 -7.64
C PHE A 19 -9.23 -4.50 -7.74
N MET A 20 -7.91 -4.43 -7.98
CA MET A 20 -7.22 -3.15 -8.12
C MET A 20 -7.78 -2.30 -9.26
N VAL A 21 -8.13 -2.92 -10.40
CA VAL A 21 -8.73 -2.21 -11.54
C VAL A 21 -10.12 -1.66 -11.17
N LEU A 22 -10.98 -2.48 -10.56
CA LEU A 22 -12.30 -2.05 -10.09
C LEU A 22 -12.19 -0.93 -9.05
N TYR A 23 -11.31 -1.09 -8.07
CA TYR A 23 -11.06 -0.08 -7.05
C TYR A 23 -10.55 1.22 -7.65
N GLY A 24 -9.62 1.17 -8.60
CA GLY A 24 -9.11 2.37 -9.29
C GLY A 24 -10.21 3.19 -9.97
N ILE A 25 -11.20 2.52 -10.57
CA ILE A 25 -12.35 3.18 -11.21
C ILE A 25 -13.33 3.75 -10.17
N ILE A 26 -13.62 3.00 -9.11
CA ILE A 26 -14.59 3.39 -8.09
C ILE A 26 -14.02 4.48 -7.16
N SER A 27 -12.73 4.45 -6.87
CA SER A 27 -12.03 5.40 -6.00
C SER A 27 -12.22 6.85 -6.47
N VAL A 28 -12.18 7.09 -7.78
CA VAL A 28 -12.41 8.43 -8.37
C VAL A 28 -13.83 8.93 -8.08
N LYS A 29 -14.83 8.06 -8.18
CA LYS A 29 -16.22 8.41 -7.85
C LYS A 29 -16.43 8.65 -6.35
N ILE A 30 -15.81 7.84 -5.49
CA ILE A 30 -15.89 8.04 -4.03
C ILE A 30 -15.28 9.39 -3.63
N LYS A 31 -14.13 9.73 -4.22
CA LYS A 31 -13.47 11.02 -3.99
C LYS A 31 -14.34 12.20 -4.40
N GLN A 32 -15.01 12.12 -5.54
CA GLN A 32 -15.89 13.17 -6.04
C GLN A 32 -17.22 13.28 -5.28
N ALA A 33 -17.77 12.16 -4.79
CA ALA A 33 -19.08 12.14 -4.15
C ALA A 33 -19.03 12.36 -2.64
N TRP A 34 -18.04 11.78 -1.94
CA TRP A 34 -18.01 11.75 -0.47
C TRP A 34 -16.93 12.63 0.14
N TYR A 35 -16.08 13.29 -0.69
CA TYR A 35 -14.90 14.04 -0.24
C TYR A 35 -13.98 13.25 0.72
N LEU A 36 -14.11 11.92 0.72
CA LEU A 36 -13.39 11.04 1.62
C LEU A 36 -11.99 10.79 1.06
N GLY A 37 -10.98 10.83 1.95
CA GLY A 37 -9.61 10.46 1.58
C GLY A 37 -9.55 9.01 1.09
N GLU A 38 -8.78 8.76 0.04
CA GLU A 38 -8.62 7.45 -0.61
C GLU A 38 -8.12 6.36 0.36
N ALA A 39 -7.54 6.77 1.50
CA ALA A 39 -7.08 5.88 2.55
C ALA A 39 -8.21 5.09 3.24
N LEU A 40 -9.37 5.71 3.49
CA LEU A 40 -10.41 5.06 4.29
C LEU A 40 -11.10 3.90 3.55
N PRO A 41 -11.50 4.05 2.27
CA PRO A 41 -11.96 2.91 1.47
C PRO A 41 -10.87 1.85 1.31
N ALA A 42 -9.61 2.23 1.05
CA ALA A 42 -8.51 1.28 0.90
C ALA A 42 -8.31 0.40 2.14
N VAL A 43 -8.38 0.98 3.35
CA VAL A 43 -8.30 0.23 4.61
C VAL A 43 -9.51 -0.69 4.76
N PHE A 44 -10.72 -0.21 4.49
CA PHE A 44 -11.94 -1.01 4.60
C PHE A 44 -11.88 -2.25 3.69
N PHE A 45 -11.48 -2.07 2.42
CA PHE A 45 -11.32 -3.19 1.51
C PHE A 45 -10.15 -4.11 1.89
N GLY A 46 -9.05 -3.56 2.42
CA GLY A 46 -7.94 -4.35 2.96
C GLY A 46 -8.38 -5.27 4.10
N VAL A 47 -9.28 -4.81 4.98
CA VAL A 47 -9.86 -5.62 6.05
C VAL A 47 -10.75 -6.73 5.49
N ILE A 48 -11.57 -6.43 4.47
CA ILE A 48 -12.43 -7.42 3.80
C ILE A 48 -11.60 -8.51 3.10
N LEU A 49 -10.53 -8.12 2.40
CA LEU A 49 -9.65 -9.07 1.69
C LEU A 49 -8.66 -9.79 2.60
N GLY A 50 -8.50 -9.29 3.83
CA GLY A 50 -7.62 -9.84 4.84
C GLY A 50 -8.09 -11.20 5.39
N PRO A 51 -7.29 -11.78 6.30
CA PRO A 51 -7.52 -13.12 6.86
C PRO A 51 -8.80 -13.23 7.69
N ILE A 52 -9.36 -12.10 8.15
CA ILE A 52 -10.54 -12.06 9.02
C ILE A 52 -11.83 -12.29 8.22
N ALA A 53 -11.88 -11.89 6.94
CA ALA A 53 -13.10 -11.95 6.13
C ALA A 53 -12.96 -12.92 4.94
N ALA A 54 -12.18 -12.58 3.91
CA ALA A 54 -12.13 -13.38 2.69
C ALA A 54 -11.01 -14.43 2.66
N LYS A 55 -10.02 -14.38 3.57
CA LYS A 55 -8.84 -15.29 3.64
C LYS A 55 -8.06 -15.43 2.33
N PHE A 56 -8.22 -14.49 1.39
CA PHE A 56 -7.49 -14.52 0.12
C PHE A 56 -6.01 -14.19 0.30
N ILE A 57 -5.69 -13.33 1.26
CA ILE A 57 -4.32 -12.95 1.61
C ILE A 57 -3.96 -13.63 2.93
N GLU A 58 -3.61 -14.92 2.86
CA GLU A 58 -3.17 -15.69 4.02
C GLU A 58 -1.67 -15.94 3.91
N SER A 59 -0.90 -15.06 4.56
CA SER A 59 0.57 -15.09 4.52
C SER A 59 1.18 -16.38 5.10
N GLU A 60 0.46 -17.11 5.95
CA GLU A 60 0.90 -18.42 6.46
C GLU A 60 0.80 -19.54 5.41
N LYS A 61 -0.13 -19.44 4.46
CA LYS A 61 -0.26 -20.44 3.38
C LYS A 61 0.74 -20.19 2.24
N TRP A 62 1.24 -18.97 2.12
CA TRP A 62 2.07 -18.53 1.00
C TRP A 62 3.54 -18.34 1.38
N GLY A 63 3.82 -18.04 2.65
CA GLY A 63 5.16 -18.11 3.21
C GLY A 63 5.59 -19.56 3.36
N SER A 64 6.89 -19.81 3.30
CA SER A 64 7.49 -21.13 3.49
C SER A 64 7.05 -21.73 4.82
N ALA A 65 5.96 -22.51 4.85
CA ALA A 65 5.35 -23.39 5.88
C ALA A 65 5.82 -23.35 7.36
N GLU A 66 6.36 -22.24 7.83
CA GLU A 66 7.00 -22.07 9.12
C GLU A 66 6.20 -21.01 9.90
N PRO A 67 5.60 -21.36 11.04
CA PRO A 67 4.81 -20.43 11.83
C PRO A 67 5.68 -19.25 12.29
N GLY A 68 5.24 -18.02 11.99
CA GLY A 68 5.89 -16.78 12.45
C GLY A 68 6.55 -15.90 11.37
N GLN A 69 6.58 -16.31 10.09
CA GLN A 69 7.18 -15.48 9.01
C GLN A 69 6.30 -14.31 8.53
N THR A 70 5.04 -14.26 8.96
CA THR A 70 4.07 -13.20 8.65
C THR A 70 4.62 -11.81 8.93
N SER A 71 5.24 -11.62 10.10
CA SER A 71 5.79 -10.34 10.52
C SER A 71 6.96 -9.89 9.63
N ALA A 72 7.85 -10.81 9.26
CA ALA A 72 8.98 -10.54 8.39
C ALA A 72 8.55 -10.17 6.97
N ILE A 73 7.54 -10.86 6.43
CA ILE A 73 6.95 -10.56 5.11
C ILE A 73 6.28 -9.19 5.13
N THR A 74 5.45 -8.90 6.13
CA THR A 74 4.80 -7.59 6.28
C THR A 74 5.82 -6.47 6.39
N LEU A 75 6.89 -6.66 7.19
CA LEU A 75 7.97 -5.68 7.33
C LEU A 75 8.72 -5.47 6.01
N GLY A 76 8.99 -6.53 5.27
CA GLY A 76 9.60 -6.46 3.94
C GLY A 76 8.77 -5.66 2.95
N ILE A 77 7.47 -5.93 2.87
CA ILE A 77 6.53 -5.20 2.00
C ILE A 77 6.42 -3.74 2.42
N ALA A 78 6.31 -3.45 3.72
CA ALA A 78 6.26 -2.09 4.24
C ALA A 78 7.51 -1.29 3.84
N ARG A 79 8.70 -1.90 3.93
CA ARG A 79 9.96 -1.26 3.52
C ARG A 79 9.96 -0.89 2.03
N VAL A 80 9.47 -1.79 1.18
CA VAL A 80 9.35 -1.51 -0.27
C VAL A 80 8.37 -0.37 -0.51
N MET A 81 7.21 -0.38 0.15
CA MET A 81 6.22 0.70 -0.02
C MET A 81 6.73 2.05 0.46
N ILE A 82 7.43 2.11 1.59
CA ILE A 82 8.06 3.35 2.06
C ILE A 82 9.05 3.87 1.00
N GLY A 83 9.84 3.00 0.39
CA GLY A 83 10.75 3.37 -0.70
C GLY A 83 10.02 3.99 -1.90
N VAL A 84 8.93 3.37 -2.35
CA VAL A 84 8.11 3.88 -3.46
C VAL A 84 7.47 5.23 -3.10
N GLN A 85 6.91 5.35 -1.90
CA GLN A 85 6.27 6.59 -1.43
C GLN A 85 7.28 7.75 -1.33
N LEU A 86 8.50 7.49 -0.87
CA LEU A 86 9.57 8.49 -0.78
C LEU A 86 9.91 9.05 -2.18
N VAL A 87 9.98 8.19 -3.20
CA VAL A 87 10.24 8.60 -4.58
C VAL A 87 9.10 9.46 -5.13
N ILE A 88 7.84 9.04 -4.91
CA ILE A 88 6.66 9.79 -5.35
C ILE A 88 6.62 11.17 -4.67
N ALA A 89 6.84 11.23 -3.36
CA ALA A 89 6.90 12.49 -2.62
C ALA A 89 8.02 13.39 -3.14
N GLY A 90 9.19 12.82 -3.44
CA GLY A 90 10.31 13.52 -4.07
C GLY A 90 9.95 14.15 -5.41
N TYR A 91 9.21 13.43 -6.26
CA TYR A 91 8.75 13.92 -7.56
C TYR A 91 7.66 15.01 -7.47
N GLN A 92 6.81 14.95 -6.44
CA GLN A 92 5.74 15.93 -6.23
C GLN A 92 6.26 17.29 -5.70
N LEU A 93 7.48 17.34 -5.18
CA LEU A 93 8.09 18.57 -4.67
C LEU A 93 8.57 19.48 -5.83
N PRO A 94 8.31 20.79 -5.78
CA PRO A 94 8.79 21.71 -6.80
C PRO A 94 10.32 21.84 -6.78
N ALA A 95 10.90 22.16 -7.94
CA ALA A 95 12.35 22.29 -8.07
C ALA A 95 12.92 23.30 -7.06
N LYS A 96 14.04 22.94 -6.42
CA LYS A 96 14.75 23.73 -5.39
C LYS A 96 13.98 24.00 -4.10
N TYR A 97 12.79 23.42 -3.88
CA TYR A 97 12.00 23.64 -2.66
C TYR A 97 12.79 23.37 -1.38
N GLY A 98 13.56 22.27 -1.35
CA GLY A 98 14.41 21.92 -0.22
C GLY A 98 15.49 22.96 0.12
N LEU A 99 16.00 23.68 -0.89
CA LEU A 99 16.98 24.76 -0.67
C LEU A 99 16.28 26.06 -0.28
N THR A 100 15.16 26.40 -0.93
CA THR A 100 14.42 27.64 -0.67
C THR A 100 13.80 27.66 0.72
N ARG A 101 13.31 26.52 1.21
CA ARG A 101 12.59 26.40 2.51
C ARG A 101 13.29 25.46 3.49
N TRP A 102 14.62 25.30 3.41
CA TRP A 102 15.37 24.41 4.30
C TRP A 102 15.07 24.71 5.78
N LYS A 103 15.13 25.98 6.21
CA LYS A 103 14.92 26.33 7.63
C LYS A 103 13.57 25.86 8.18
N GLU A 104 12.51 26.02 7.40
CA GLU A 104 11.15 25.58 7.76
C GLU A 104 11.05 24.05 7.77
N MET A 105 11.63 23.37 6.77
CA MET A 105 11.66 21.91 6.72
C MET A 105 12.49 21.31 7.86
N ALA A 106 13.64 21.89 8.20
CA ALA A 106 14.47 21.45 9.30
C ALA A 106 13.78 21.65 10.66
N LEU A 107 13.09 22.78 10.86
CA LEU A 107 12.29 23.02 12.06
C LEU A 107 11.12 22.03 12.17
N CYS A 108 10.47 21.69 11.05
CA CYS A 108 9.38 20.73 11.05
C CYS A 108 9.83 19.28 11.28
N LEU A 109 10.86 18.83 10.56
CA LEU A 109 11.31 17.44 10.57
C LEU A 109 12.14 17.08 11.80
N LEU A 110 12.91 18.03 12.35
CA LEU A 110 13.75 17.75 13.51
C LEU A 110 12.98 18.01 14.82
N PRO A 111 12.84 19.23 15.35
CA PRO A 111 12.27 19.42 16.68
C PRO A 111 10.78 19.09 16.75
N ILE A 112 9.98 19.44 15.74
CA ILE A 112 8.52 19.23 15.83
C ILE A 112 8.18 17.73 15.77
N MET A 113 8.74 17.00 14.80
CA MET A 113 8.48 15.56 14.67
C MET A 113 9.16 14.68 15.73
N THR A 114 10.27 15.11 16.35
CA THR A 114 10.93 14.30 17.40
C THR A 114 10.38 14.55 18.81
N VAL A 115 9.73 15.69 19.03
CA VAL A 115 9.15 16.07 20.33
C VAL A 115 7.68 15.62 20.45
N MET A 116 6.97 15.49 19.32
CA MET A 116 5.62 14.89 19.23
C MET A 116 5.68 13.37 19.31
#